data_AF-A0A2M9ZCH7-F1
#
_entry.id   AF-A0A2M9ZCH7-F1
#
_cell.length_a   1.000
_cell.length_b   1.000
_cell.length_c   1.000
_cell.angle_alpha   90.00
_cell.angle_beta   90.00
_cell.angle_gamma   90.00
#
_symmetry.space_group_name_H-M   'P 1'
#
loop_
_entity.id
_entity.type
_entity.pdbx_description
1 polymer ?
#
loop_
_entity_poly.entity_id
_entity_poly.type
_entity_poly.pdbx_seq_one_letter_code
_entity_poly.pdbx_strand_id
1 'polypeptide(L)'
;MNLINTVSKIVTASFWILWLLVVTGLVRTIEALDPWIILLGWIILGLHILETGIYSVRAKDRGGFKIADAAQVLVFGVFHLIPVSFSDKK
;
A
#
# COMPACT_ATOMS: atom_id res chain seq x y z
N MET A 1 10.46 18.07 1.66
CA MET A 1 9.76 16.86 1.19
C MET A 1 9.07 17.22 -0.13
N ASN A 2 9.21 16.41 -1.19
CA ASN A 2 8.61 16.74 -2.50
C ASN A 2 7.06 16.72 -2.39
N LEU A 3 6.37 17.60 -3.12
CA LEU A 3 4.90 17.69 -3.14
C LEU A 3 4.28 16.33 -3.52
N ILE A 4 4.84 15.67 -4.53
CA ILE A 4 4.41 14.34 -4.99
C ILE A 4 4.49 13.32 -3.85
N ASN A 5 5.60 13.26 -3.12
CA ASN A 5 5.74 12.32 -1.99
C ASN A 5 4.73 12.60 -0.86
N THR A 6 4.38 13.87 -0.65
CA THR A 6 3.39 14.25 0.36
C THR A 6 1.99 13.83 -0.05
N VAL A 7 1.62 14.08 -1.30
CA VAL A 7 0.34 13.65 -1.89
C VAL A 7 0.21 12.13 -1.86
N SER A 8 1.23 11.40 -2.29
CA SER A 8 1.22 9.93 -2.26
C SER A 8 0.98 9.39 -0.85
N LYS A 9 1.65 9.96 0.17
CA LYS A 9 1.44 9.55 1.58
C LYS A 9 0.02 9.83 2.06
N ILE A 10 -0.54 10.98 1.73
CA ILE A 10 -1.91 11.34 2.09
C ILE A 10 -2.89 10.36 1.43
N VAL A 11 -2.71 10.07 0.15
CA VAL A 11 -3.57 9.12 -0.58
C VAL A 11 -3.53 7.73 0.06
N THR A 12 -2.36 7.22 0.40
CA THR A 12 -2.22 5.92 1.07
C THR A 12 -2.81 5.90 2.48
N ALA A 13 -2.60 6.96 3.26
CA ALA A 13 -3.22 7.08 4.58
C ALA A 13 -4.75 7.09 4.49
N SER A 14 -5.30 7.87 3.55
CA SER A 14 -6.73 7.91 3.26
C SER A 14 -7.27 6.56 2.80
N PHE A 15 -6.51 5.80 1.99
CA PHE A 15 -6.87 4.43 1.60
C PHE A 15 -7.01 3.51 2.82
N TRP A 16 -6.04 3.50 3.75
CA TRP A 16 -6.12 2.62 4.92
C TRP A 16 -7.25 3.00 5.88
N ILE A 17 -7.52 4.29 6.04
CA ILE A 17 -8.68 4.78 6.80
C ILE A 17 -9.96 4.27 6.15
N LEU A 18 -10.09 4.44 4.83
CA LEU A 18 -11.24 3.96 4.07
C LEU A 18 -11.41 2.44 4.20
N TRP A 19 -10.33 1.69 4.05
CA TRP A 19 -10.35 0.24 4.17
C TRP A 19 -10.78 -0.22 5.57
N LEU A 20 -10.29 0.46 6.62
CA LEU A 20 -10.74 0.21 7.99
C LEU A 20 -12.24 0.50 8.15
N LEU A 21 -12.74 1.59 7.58
CA LEU A 21 -14.18 1.90 7.60
C LEU A 21 -15.02 0.84 6.86
N VAL A 22 -14.50 0.26 5.78
CA VAL A 22 -15.15 -0.84 5.05
C VAL A 22 -15.19 -2.10 5.90
N VAL A 23 -14.06 -2.54 6.46
CA VAL A 23 -13.98 -3.78 7.26
C VAL A 23 -14.76 -3.69 8.57
N THR A 24 -14.84 -2.50 9.16
CA THR A 24 -15.64 -2.26 10.37
C THR A 24 -17.13 -2.01 10.08
N GLY A 25 -17.53 -1.90 8.81
CA GLY A 25 -18.90 -1.60 8.39
C GLY A 25 -19.34 -0.15 8.64
N LEU A 26 -18.44 0.72 9.11
CA LEU A 26 -18.71 2.15 9.35
C LEU A 26 -19.00 2.92 8.06
N VAL A 27 -18.54 2.43 6.91
CA VAL A 27 -18.81 3.05 5.60
C VAL A 27 -20.32 3.11 5.28
N ARG A 28 -21.13 2.20 5.84
CA ARG A 28 -22.60 2.17 5.68
C ARG A 28 -23.33 3.37 6.29
N THR A 29 -22.63 4.17 7.10
CA THR A 29 -23.15 5.45 7.62
C THR A 29 -23.08 6.58 6.59
N ILE A 30 -22.44 6.34 5.43
CA ILE A 30 -22.24 7.31 4.35
C ILE A 30 -22.96 6.79 3.09
N GLU A 31 -24.27 7.06 2.99
CA GLU A 31 -25.19 6.42 2.03
C GLU A 31 -24.87 6.65 0.54
N ALA A 32 -24.20 7.74 0.16
CA ALA A 32 -24.13 8.18 -1.24
C ALA A 32 -22.94 7.63 -2.06
N LEU A 33 -21.91 7.08 -1.41
CA LEU A 33 -20.64 6.69 -2.08
C LEU A 33 -20.25 5.22 -1.86
N ASP A 34 -21.09 4.47 -1.15
CA ASP A 34 -20.81 3.16 -0.56
C ASP A 34 -20.23 2.13 -1.58
N PRO A 35 -20.84 1.87 -2.75
CA PRO A 35 -20.41 0.74 -3.59
C PRO A 35 -19.07 0.97 -4.30
N TRP A 36 -18.84 2.19 -4.80
CA TRP A 36 -17.61 2.54 -5.51
C TRP A 36 -16.42 2.65 -4.58
N ILE A 37 -16.64 3.22 -3.39
CA ILE A 37 -15.65 3.30 -2.32
C ILE A 37 -15.19 1.89 -1.91
N ILE A 38 -16.14 0.98 -1.68
CA ILE A 38 -15.83 -0.41 -1.33
C ILE A 38 -15.04 -1.09 -2.46
N LEU A 39 -15.51 -0.99 -3.71
CA LEU A 39 -14.86 -1.63 -4.85
C LEU A 39 -13.41 -1.14 -5.02
N LEU A 40 -13.19 0.18 -5.01
CA LEU A 40 -11.85 0.76 -5.13
C LEU A 40 -10.96 0.36 -3.95
N GLY A 41 -11.49 0.29 -2.73
CA GLY A 41 -10.77 -0.21 -1.56
C GLY A 41 -10.28 -1.65 -1.75
N TRP A 42 -11.10 -2.53 -2.30
CA TRP A 42 -10.69 -3.90 -2.61
C TRP A 42 -9.66 -3.99 -3.74
N ILE A 43 -9.81 -3.19 -4.80
CA ILE A 43 -8.85 -3.14 -5.91
C ILE A 43 -7.47 -2.70 -5.39
N ILE A 44 -7.41 -1.62 -4.61
CA ILE A 44 -6.15 -1.09 -4.08
C ILE A 44 -5.50 -2.10 -3.12
N LEU A 45 -6.27 -2.73 -2.22
CA LEU A 45 -5.75 -3.81 -1.38
C LEU A 45 -5.17 -4.96 -2.23
N GLY A 46 -5.89 -5.37 -3.28
CA GLY A 46 -5.43 -6.39 -4.21
C GLY A 46 -4.10 -6.04 -4.88
N LEU A 47 -3.92 -4.78 -5.27
CA LEU A 47 -2.66 -4.28 -5.81
C LEU A 47 -1.53 -4.35 -4.78
N HIS A 48 -1.77 -3.96 -3.53
CA HIS A 48 -0.76 -4.04 -2.47
C HIS A 48 -0.33 -5.48 -2.18
N ILE A 49 -1.26 -6.43 -2.19
CA ILE A 49 -0.96 -7.87 -2.03
C ILE A 49 -0.13 -8.36 -3.22
N LEU A 50 -0.53 -8.02 -4.45
CA LEU A 50 0.17 -8.40 -5.68
C LEU A 50 1.60 -7.85 -5.69
N GLU A 51 1.78 -6.57 -5.34
CA GLU A 51 3.08 -5.92 -5.21
C GLU A 51 3.97 -6.61 -4.16
N THR A 52 3.39 -6.97 -3.01
CA THR A 52 4.10 -7.72 -1.95
C THR A 52 4.52 -9.11 -2.44
N GLY A 53 3.68 -9.77 -3.24
CA GLY A 53 4.00 -11.03 -3.91
C GLY A 53 5.16 -10.89 -4.90
N ILE A 54 5.13 -9.85 -5.74
CA ILE A 54 6.23 -9.53 -6.68
C ILE A 54 7.53 -9.27 -5.92
N TYR A 55 7.49 -8.46 -4.85
CA TYR A 55 8.64 -8.26 -3.96
C TYR A 55 9.18 -9.60 -3.46
N SER A 56 8.31 -10.45 -2.92
CA SER A 56 8.69 -11.73 -2.32
C SER A 56 9.38 -12.66 -3.31
N VAL A 57 8.89 -12.72 -4.56
CA VAL A 57 9.49 -13.53 -5.63
C VAL A 57 10.86 -12.98 -6.06
N ARG A 58 11.03 -11.66 -6.10
CA ARG A 58 12.25 -10.99 -6.58
C ARG A 58 13.30 -10.79 -5.49
N ALA A 59 12.94 -10.91 -4.22
CA ALA A 59 13.83 -10.67 -3.09
C ALA A 59 15.03 -11.62 -3.07
N LYS A 60 14.87 -12.86 -3.51
CA LYS A 60 15.96 -13.85 -3.63
C LYS A 60 17.12 -13.36 -4.52
N ASP A 61 16.80 -12.59 -5.56
CA ASP A 61 17.78 -12.08 -6.53
C ASP A 61 18.36 -10.72 -6.10
N ARG A 62 17.93 -10.18 -4.95
CA ARG A 62 18.18 -8.78 -4.51
C ARG A 62 18.63 -8.65 -3.05
N GLY A 63 19.36 -9.65 -2.54
CA GLY A 63 19.92 -9.61 -1.18
C GLY A 63 19.06 -10.30 -0.12
N GLY A 64 18.06 -11.08 -0.53
CA GLY A 64 17.24 -11.92 0.34
C GLY A 64 15.92 -11.27 0.78
N PHE A 65 15.01 -12.11 1.26
CA PHE A 65 13.70 -11.68 1.75
C PHE A 65 13.79 -11.04 3.13
N LYS A 66 13.20 -9.85 3.27
CA LYS A 66 13.08 -9.15 4.55
C LYS A 66 11.61 -8.89 4.84
N ILE A 67 11.14 -9.41 5.97
CA ILE A 67 9.74 -9.23 6.40
C ILE A 67 9.40 -7.74 6.56
N ALA A 68 10.34 -6.93 7.06
CA ALA A 68 10.14 -5.49 7.22
C ALA A 68 9.87 -4.77 5.89
N ASP A 69 10.61 -5.11 4.84
CA ASP A 69 10.42 -4.53 3.51
C ASP A 69 9.11 -5.04 2.88
N ALA A 70 8.78 -6.32 3.05
CA ALA A 70 7.50 -6.87 2.59
C ALA A 70 6.31 -6.17 3.25
N ALA A 71 6.39 -5.90 4.56
CA ALA A 71 5.37 -5.16 5.28
C ALA A 71 5.26 -3.71 4.80
N GLN A 72 6.40 -3.07 4.49
CA GLN A 72 6.40 -1.71 3.91
C GLN A 72 5.77 -1.69 2.53
N VAL A 73 6.04 -2.68 1.67
CA VAL A 73 5.39 -2.83 0.35
C VAL A 73 3.89 -3.04 0.53
N LEU A 74 3.48 -3.90 1.46
CA LEU A 74 2.06 -4.16 1.71
C LEU A 74 1.33 -2.91 2.20
N VAL A 75 1.94 -2.10 3.08
CA VAL A 75 1.27 -0.93 3.67
C VAL A 75 1.37 0.28 2.75
N PHE A 76 2.52 0.53 2.14
CA PHE A 76 2.76 1.78 1.39
C PHE A 76 2.72 1.63 -0.12
N GLY A 77 2.68 0.40 -0.63
CA GLY A 77 2.92 0.13 -2.05
C GLY A 77 4.37 0.41 -2.46
N VAL A 78 4.79 -0.10 -3.61
CA VAL A 78 6.14 0.13 -4.16
C VAL A 78 6.34 1.58 -4.62
N PHE A 79 5.26 2.31 -4.92
CA PHE A 79 5.33 3.70 -5.42
C PHE A 79 5.84 4.72 -4.38
N HIS A 80 5.87 4.36 -3.11
CA HIS A 80 6.44 5.20 -2.03
C HIS A 80 7.89 4.83 -1.72
N LEU A 81 8.37 3.75 -2.34
CA LEU A 81 9.71 3.20 -2.24
C LEU A 81 10.62 3.64 -3.41
N ILE A 82 10.20 4.65 -4.17
CA ILE A 82 11.06 5.46 -5.05
C ILE A 82 11.82 6.49 -4.18
N PRO A 83 12.43 6.14 -3.01
CA PRO A 83 13.69 5.39 -3.00
C PRO A 83 13.94 4.68 -1.65
N VAL A 84 13.55 3.42 -1.49
CA VAL A 84 14.52 2.48 -0.90
C VAL A 84 15.41 2.16 -2.09
N SER A 85 16.47 2.93 -2.36
CA SER A 85 17.67 2.90 -1.51
C SER A 85 17.71 1.55 -0.80
N PHE A 86 17.89 0.51 -1.63
CA PHE A 86 18.60 -0.67 -1.21
C PHE A 86 19.90 -0.14 -0.59
N SER A 87 19.85 0.07 0.72
CA SER A 87 20.95 0.59 1.52
C SER A 87 22.18 -0.19 1.13
N ASP A 88 23.08 0.57 0.52
CA ASP A 88 24.46 0.32 0.14
C ASP A 88 24.95 -1.12 0.20
N LYS A 89 25.59 -1.51 -0.90
CA LYS A 89 26.76 -2.39 -0.88
C LYS A 89 27.47 -2.35 0.49
N LYS A 90 27.42 -3.44 1.22
CA LYS A 90 28.54 -3.94 2.01
C LYS A 90 28.63 -5.43 1.81
#